data_AF-A0A9W9B1I1-F1
#
_entry.id   AF-A0A9W9B1I1-F1
#
_cell.length_a   1.000
_cell.length_b   1.000
_cell.length_c   1.000
_cell.angle_alpha   90.00
_cell.angle_beta   90.00
_cell.angle_gamma   90.00
#
_symmetry.space_group_name_H-M   'P 1'
#
loop_
_entity.id
_entity.type
_entity.pdbx_description
1 polymer ?
#
loop_
_entity_poly.entity_id
_entity_poly.type
_entity_poly.pdbx_seq_one_letter_code
_entity_poly.pdbx_strand_id
1 'polypeptide(L)'
;MPGRASWWGAPIIKQKGIIEYTLSPYQTKAAPHWVRSYVFNFYRRVSAEAVYFVIPFGLGYGIYAWAKRHDAYQNSKAGHIASGAAHH
;
A
#
# COMPACT_ATOMS: atom_id res chain seq x y z
N MET A 1 -24.39 -4.34 20.09
CA MET A 1 -25.44 -3.31 20.28
C MET A 1 -25.98 -2.93 18.90
N PRO A 2 -27.23 -3.28 18.56
CA PRO A 2 -27.81 -2.93 17.26
C PRO A 2 -28.10 -1.41 17.21
N GLY A 3 -27.85 -0.75 16.05
CA GLY A 3 -28.35 0.61 15.78
C GLY A 3 -27.35 1.76 15.51
N ARG A 4 -26.16 1.53 14.93
CA ARG A 4 -25.18 2.60 14.62
C ARG A 4 -25.35 3.28 13.25
N ALA A 5 -26.56 3.34 12.70
CA ALA A 5 -26.82 4.12 11.49
C ALA A 5 -27.83 5.22 11.82
N SER A 6 -27.38 6.46 11.79
CA SER A 6 -28.24 7.60 12.03
C SER A 6 -28.85 8.09 10.72
N TRP A 7 -30.14 8.42 10.75
CA TRP A 7 -30.84 9.03 9.63
C TRP A 7 -30.57 10.54 9.58
N TRP A 8 -30.98 11.20 8.49
CA TRP A 8 -30.94 12.65 8.39
C TRP A 8 -31.56 13.31 9.63
N GLY A 9 -30.83 14.26 10.24
CA GLY A 9 -31.25 14.95 11.46
C GLY A 9 -30.78 14.31 12.77
N ALA A 10 -30.19 13.11 12.75
CA ALA A 10 -29.55 12.50 13.91
C ALA A 10 -28.02 12.52 13.74
N PRO A 11 -27.30 13.52 14.29
CA PRO A 11 -25.85 13.56 14.18
C PRO A 11 -25.20 12.55 15.13
N ILE A 12 -24.07 11.97 14.71
CA ILE A 12 -23.27 11.05 15.54
C ILE A 12 -22.68 11.78 16.76
N ILE A 13 -22.39 13.08 16.64
CA ILE A 13 -21.81 13.93 17.70
C ILE A 13 -22.49 15.30 17.66
N LYS A 14 -22.76 15.91 18.81
CA LYS A 14 -23.28 17.29 18.89
C LYS A 14 -22.21 18.29 18.43
N GLN A 15 -22.55 19.11 17.43
CA GLN A 15 -21.66 20.15 16.89
C GLN A 15 -22.28 21.54 17.08
N LYS A 16 -21.48 22.52 17.50
CA LYS A 16 -21.90 23.93 17.66
C LYS A 16 -20.75 24.84 17.25
N GLY A 17 -21.05 25.88 16.46
CA GLY A 17 -20.06 26.91 16.07
C GLY A 17 -19.20 26.58 14.86
N ILE A 18 -19.49 25.52 14.11
CA ILE A 18 -18.83 25.19 12.85
C ILE A 18 -19.64 25.82 11.72
N ILE A 19 -18.98 26.65 10.89
CA ILE A 19 -19.58 27.27 9.71
C ILE A 19 -18.84 26.74 8.48
N GLU A 20 -19.57 26.16 7.54
CA GLU A 20 -19.03 25.59 6.30
C GLU A 20 -19.53 26.39 5.10
N TYR A 21 -18.62 26.68 4.16
CA TYR A 21 -18.93 27.36 2.91
C TYR A 21 -18.55 26.45 1.75
N THR A 22 -19.44 26.37 0.76
CA THR A 22 -19.21 25.57 -0.45
C THR A 22 -19.68 26.32 -1.68
N LEU A 23 -19.08 26.03 -2.83
CA LEU A 23 -19.47 26.57 -4.13
C LEU A 23 -20.27 25.52 -4.90
N SER A 24 -21.22 25.97 -5.74
CA SER A 24 -21.94 25.05 -6.62
C SER A 24 -20.95 24.34 -7.56
N PRO A 25 -21.06 23.02 -7.78
CA PRO A 25 -20.22 22.30 -8.72
C PRO A 25 -20.26 22.89 -10.14
N TYR A 26 -21.38 23.51 -10.54
CA TYR A 26 -21.54 24.17 -11.84
C TYR A 26 -20.82 25.52 -11.95
N GLN A 27 -20.33 26.06 -10.83
CA GLN A 27 -19.56 27.30 -10.77
C GLN A 27 -18.05 27.04 -10.68
N THR A 28 -17.63 25.78 -10.54
CA THR A 28 -16.22 25.39 -10.43
C THR A 28 -15.81 24.53 -11.62
N LYS A 29 -14.52 24.51 -11.93
CA LYS A 29 -13.99 23.53 -12.88
C LYS A 29 -14.11 22.15 -12.24
N ALA A 30 -14.49 21.13 -13.01
CA ALA A 30 -14.46 19.75 -12.52
C ALA A 30 -13.05 19.30 -12.11
N ALA A 31 -12.04 19.88 -12.78
CA ALA A 31 -10.68 19.36 -12.81
C ALA A 31 -9.53 20.35 -12.59
N PRO A 32 -9.61 21.29 -11.64
CA PRO A 32 -8.59 22.32 -11.48
C PRO A 32 -7.28 21.69 -11.03
N HIS A 33 -6.21 21.95 -11.78
CA HIS A 33 -4.83 21.59 -11.44
C HIS A 33 -4.58 20.10 -11.18
N TRP A 34 -5.38 19.20 -11.77
CA TRP A 34 -5.28 17.76 -11.52
C TRP A 34 -3.86 17.23 -11.68
N VAL A 35 -3.17 17.52 -12.79
CA VAL A 35 -1.80 17.01 -13.01
C VAL A 35 -0.83 17.48 -11.92
N ARG A 36 -0.75 18.79 -11.69
CA ARG A 36 0.20 19.36 -10.71
C ARG A 36 -0.14 18.89 -9.29
N SER A 37 -1.40 19.02 -8.88
CA SER A 37 -1.82 18.73 -7.51
C SER A 37 -1.84 17.23 -7.21
N TYR A 38 -2.26 16.39 -8.15
CA TYR A 38 -2.35 14.95 -7.90
C TYR A 38 -0.97 14.30 -7.87
N VAL A 39 -0.05 14.66 -8.76
CA VAL A 39 1.28 14.04 -8.78
C VAL A 39 2.01 14.28 -7.46
N PHE A 40 2.05 15.52 -6.97
CA PHE A 40 2.73 15.84 -5.71
C PHE A 40 2.01 15.26 -4.49
N ASN A 41 0.67 15.30 -4.45
CA ASN A 41 -0.07 14.69 -3.35
C ASN A 41 0.01 13.17 -3.36
N PHE A 42 0.02 12.54 -4.53
CA PHE A 42 0.20 11.10 -4.68
C PHE A 42 1.56 10.70 -4.14
N TYR A 43 2.65 11.35 -4.60
CA TYR A 43 3.99 11.07 -4.08
C TYR A 43 4.05 11.22 -2.57
N ARG A 44 3.57 12.35 -2.01
CA ARG A 44 3.57 12.60 -0.57
C ARG A 44 2.81 11.52 0.23
N ARG A 45 1.68 11.04 -0.29
CA ARG A 45 0.86 10.02 0.38
C ARG A 45 1.48 8.63 0.26
N VAL A 46 1.96 8.26 -0.92
CA VAL A 46 2.57 6.95 -1.16
C VAL A 46 3.91 6.83 -0.45
N SER A 47 4.73 7.89 -0.41
CA SER A 47 6.02 7.88 0.28
C SER A 47 5.87 7.69 1.78
N ALA A 48 4.82 8.24 2.39
CA ALA A 48 4.54 8.08 3.82
C ALA A 48 4.21 6.63 4.19
N GLU A 49 3.51 5.91 3.31
CA GLU A 49 3.12 4.51 3.52
C GLU A 49 4.11 3.51 2.93
N ALA A 50 5.08 3.97 2.13
CA ALA A 50 6.00 3.14 1.37
C ALA A 50 6.69 2.08 2.23
N VAL A 51 7.15 2.45 3.41
CA VAL A 51 7.86 1.56 4.32
C VAL A 51 7.03 0.33 4.67
N TYR A 52 5.72 0.49 4.88
CA TYR A 52 4.85 -0.59 5.33
C TYR A 52 4.59 -1.66 4.28
N PHE A 53 4.72 -1.34 2.99
CA PHE A 53 4.55 -2.32 1.92
C PHE A 53 5.88 -2.69 1.24
N VAL A 54 6.78 -1.74 1.03
CA VAL A 54 8.07 -2.00 0.37
C VAL A 54 8.91 -3.00 1.15
N ILE A 55 8.93 -2.91 2.49
CA ILE A 55 9.69 -3.86 3.32
C ILE A 55 9.14 -5.29 3.19
N PRO A 56 7.85 -5.59 3.48
CA PRO A 56 7.35 -6.96 3.39
C PRO A 56 7.39 -7.51 1.96
N PHE A 57 7.11 -6.70 0.94
CA PHE A 57 7.24 -7.15 -0.45
C PHE A 57 8.70 -7.40 -0.84
N GLY A 58 9.62 -6.53 -0.42
CA GLY A 58 11.05 -6.69 -0.66
C GLY A 58 11.62 -7.94 0.01
N LEU A 59 11.26 -8.18 1.26
CA LEU A 59 11.65 -9.39 1.99
C LEU A 59 11.04 -10.64 1.36
N GLY A 60 9.74 -10.64 1.08
CA GLY A 60 9.05 -11.77 0.48
C GLY A 60 9.63 -12.15 -0.88
N TYR A 61 9.86 -11.15 -1.74
CA TYR A 61 10.47 -11.38 -3.05
C TYR A 61 11.93 -11.81 -2.93
N GLY A 62 12.70 -11.22 -2.01
CA GLY A 62 14.09 -11.59 -1.75
C GLY A 62 14.24 -13.05 -1.32
N ILE A 63 13.43 -13.49 -0.35
CA ILE A 63 13.40 -14.88 0.12
C ILE A 63 13.00 -15.82 -1.02
N TYR A 64 11.95 -15.48 -1.77
CA TYR A 64 11.51 -16.28 -2.92
C TYR A 64 12.60 -16.44 -3.98
N ALA A 65 13.26 -15.34 -4.36
CA ALA A 65 14.31 -15.35 -5.37
C ALA A 65 15.54 -16.15 -4.92
N TRP A 66 15.91 -16.06 -3.64
CA TRP A 66 16.97 -16.88 -3.06
C TRP A 66 16.59 -18.37 -3.07
N ALA A 67 15.40 -18.71 -2.55
CA ALA A 67 14.94 -20.09 -2.45
C ALA A 67 14.90 -20.77 -3.82
N LYS A 68 14.40 -20.08 -4.85
CA LYS A 68 14.36 -20.60 -6.22
C LYS A 68 15.76 -20.88 -6.79
N ARG A 69 16.72 -20.00 -6.54
CA ARG A 69 18.12 -20.19 -7.00
C ARG A 69 18.79 -21.31 -6.22
N HIS A 70 18.53 -21.40 -4.92
CA HIS A 70 19.09 -22.44 -4.06
C HIS A 70 18.56 -23.82 -4.46
N ASP A 71 17.25 -23.96 -4.64
CA ASP A 71 16.63 -25.21 -5.10
C ASP A 71 17.17 -25.65 -6.47
N ALA A 72 17.27 -24.72 -7.43
CA ALA A 72 17.87 -25.01 -8.73
C ALA A 72 19.34 -25.45 -8.63
N TYR A 73 20.12 -24.87 -7.70
CA TYR A 73 21.50 -25.28 -7.46
C TYR A 73 21.59 -26.68 -6.86
N GLN A 74 20.75 -26.99 -5.85
CA GLN A 74 20.74 -28.32 -5.21
C GLN A 74 20.38 -29.44 -6.19
N ASN A 75 19.44 -29.17 -7.11
CA ASN A 75 19.05 -30.09 -8.18
C ASN A 75 20.02 -30.11 -9.37
N SER A 76 21.12 -29.35 -9.32
CA SER A 76 22.14 -29.34 -10.37
C SER A 76 23.22 -30.39 -10.11
N LYS A 77 23.91 -30.83 -11.17
CA LYS A 77 25.05 -31.77 -11.04
C LYS A 77 26.13 -31.24 -10.09
N ALA A 78 26.43 -29.95 -10.16
CA ALA A 78 27.41 -29.30 -9.28
C ALA A 78 26.95 -29.34 -7.81
N GLY A 79 25.66 -29.12 -7.56
CA GLY A 79 25.06 -29.24 -6.23
C GLY A 79 25.14 -30.65 -5.66
N HIS A 80 24.82 -31.66 -6.47
CA HIS A 80 24.95 -33.07 -6.07
C HIS A 80 26.40 -33.51 -5.80
N ILE A 81 27.37 -32.99 -6.56
CA ILE A 81 28.80 -33.27 -6.32
C ILE A 81 29.25 -32.59 -5.01
N ALA A 82 28.85 -31.34 -4.78
CA ALA A 82 29.20 -30.60 -3.58
C ALA A 82 28.55 -31.18 -2.31
N SER A 83 27.30 -31.63 -2.38
CA SER A 83 26.63 -32.32 -1.27
C SER A 83 27.21 -33.72 -1.05
N GLY A 84 27.46 -34.48 -2.13
CA GLY A 84 28.10 -35.80 -2.06
C GLY A 84 29.51 -35.75 -1.46
N ALA A 85 30.33 -34.75 -1.82
CA ALA A 85 31.66 -34.56 -1.24
C ALA A 85 31.65 -34.17 0.25
N ALA A 86 30.55 -33.62 0.76
CA ALA A 86 30.38 -33.29 2.18
C ALA A 86 29.95 -34.49 3.05
N HIS A 87 29.56 -35.61 2.42
CA HIS A 87 29.13 -36.85 3.10
C HIS A 87 30.24 -37.93 3.15
N HIS A 88 31.47 -37.63 2.70
CA HIS A 88 32.65 -38.50 2.78
C HIS A 88 33.69 -37.95 3.76
#